data_AF-A0A419JUG4-F1
#
_entry.id   AF-A0A419JUG4-F1
#
_cell.length_a   1.000
_cell.length_b   1.000
_cell.length_c   1.000
_cell.angle_alpha   90.00
_cell.angle_beta   90.00
_cell.angle_gamma   90.00
#
_symmetry.space_group_name_H-M   'P 1'
#
loop_
_entity.id
_entity.type
_entity.pdbx_description
1 polymer ?
#
loop_
_entity_poly.entity_id
_entity_poly.type
_entity_poly.pdbx_seq_one_letter_code
_entity_poly.pdbx_strand_id
1 'polypeptide(L)'
;MREERERKNEERSKKKMAAAGGASSGRGESGKGSERGENIQTAVQLEGVSKRFGYFFALKSVSLSVKVGEFVALLGPNGAGKTTLIKIIATQMKPTAGNVKIFGENTFQNSSKTAELRREIGLVAHESFLYDELTVRENLAFYAKLFSLNKARERFCGGCGSSWEETLS
;
A
#
# COMPACT_ATOMS: atom_id res chain seq x y z
N MET A 1 23.16 -38.12 6.44
CA MET A 1 22.14 -38.66 5.51
C MET A 1 20.85 -37.84 5.39
N ARG A 2 20.48 -36.98 6.37
CA ARG A 2 19.31 -36.07 6.25
C ARG A 2 19.63 -34.79 5.44
N GLU A 3 20.87 -34.32 5.50
CA GLU A 3 21.35 -33.09 4.84
C GLU A 3 21.57 -33.24 3.32
N GLU A 4 21.80 -34.46 2.82
CA GLU A 4 22.04 -34.71 1.40
C GLU A 4 20.73 -34.74 0.58
N ARG A 5 19.59 -35.00 1.25
CA ARG A 5 18.26 -34.95 0.65
C ARG A 5 17.74 -33.51 0.49
N GLU A 6 18.17 -32.59 1.36
CA GLU A 6 17.80 -31.17 1.26
C GLU A 6 18.52 -30.47 0.10
N ARG A 7 19.81 -30.76 -0.11
CA ARG A 7 20.56 -30.25 -1.27
C ARG A 7 19.96 -30.63 -2.62
N LYS A 8 19.44 -31.86 -2.75
CA LYS A 8 18.76 -32.31 -3.99
C LYS A 8 17.39 -31.66 -4.20
N ASN A 9 16.72 -31.22 -3.13
CA ASN A 9 15.44 -30.52 -3.26
C ASN A 9 15.63 -29.05 -3.64
N GLU A 10 16.74 -28.44 -3.20
CA GLU A 10 17.10 -27.05 -3.50
C GLU A 10 17.55 -26.86 -4.97
N GLU A 11 18.22 -27.85 -5.56
CA GLU A 11 18.53 -27.83 -7.00
C GLU A 11 17.29 -28.03 -7.89
N ARG A 12 16.26 -28.72 -7.39
CA ARG A 12 15.01 -28.94 -8.14
C ARG A 12 14.13 -27.68 -8.17
N SER A 13 14.15 -26.87 -7.11
CA SER A 13 13.49 -25.56 -7.07
C SER A 13 14.16 -24.51 -7.98
N LYS A 14 15.48 -24.61 -8.21
CA LYS A 14 16.22 -23.72 -9.11
C LYS A 14 15.80 -23.82 -10.59
N LYS A 15 15.00 -24.83 -10.99
CA LYS A 15 14.59 -25.04 -12.39
C LYS A 15 13.14 -24.63 -12.72
N LYS A 16 12.38 -24.00 -11.82
CA LYS A 16 10.93 -23.81 -12.05
C LYS A 16 10.31 -22.41 -11.96
N MET A 17 11.04 -21.33 -11.69
CA MET A 17 10.42 -19.99 -11.77
C MET A 17 11.36 -19.01 -12.47
N ALA A 18 11.24 -19.01 -13.79
CA ALA A 18 11.77 -17.98 -14.65
C ALA A 18 10.81 -16.77 -14.70
N ALA A 19 11.44 -15.58 -14.74
CA ALA A 19 10.95 -14.30 -15.26
C ALA A 19 9.90 -13.53 -14.42
N ALA A 20 10.00 -12.21 -14.22
CA ALA A 20 10.58 -11.23 -15.13
C ALA A 20 11.57 -10.26 -14.44
N GLY A 21 12.81 -10.30 -14.92
CA GLY A 21 13.63 -9.11 -15.11
C GLY A 21 13.57 -8.72 -16.59
N GLY A 22 13.53 -7.41 -16.86
CA GLY A 22 13.72 -6.85 -18.19
C GLY A 22 12.64 -5.83 -18.56
N ALA A 23 13.05 -4.56 -18.69
CA ALA A 23 12.31 -3.60 -19.51
C ALA A 23 13.32 -2.74 -20.26
N SER A 24 13.45 -3.11 -21.52
CA SER A 24 14.14 -2.44 -22.61
C SER A 24 13.53 -1.07 -22.92
N SER A 25 14.40 -0.19 -23.42
CA SER A 25 14.09 1.04 -24.11
C SER A 25 13.03 0.86 -25.22
N GLY A 26 12.01 1.71 -25.23
CA GLY A 26 11.04 1.81 -26.32
C GLY A 26 10.50 3.23 -26.43
N ARG A 27 10.76 3.87 -27.58
CA ARG A 27 10.27 5.18 -28.02
C ARG A 27 8.74 5.21 -28.08
N GLY A 28 8.19 6.41 -27.93
CA GLY A 28 6.74 6.64 -27.81
C GLY A 28 5.96 6.47 -29.10
N GLU A 29 4.63 6.52 -28.94
CA GLU A 29 3.70 7.02 -29.94
C GLU A 29 2.38 7.43 -29.29
N SER A 30 1.91 8.62 -29.68
CA SER A 30 0.56 9.11 -29.46
C SER A 30 -0.43 8.26 -30.26
N GLY A 31 -1.39 7.66 -29.58
CA GLY A 31 -2.53 7.00 -30.22
C GLY A 31 -3.81 7.27 -29.43
N LYS A 32 -4.70 8.08 -30.00
CA LYS A 32 -6.11 8.20 -29.58
C LYS A 32 -6.81 6.89 -29.94
N GLY A 33 -7.23 6.12 -28.93
CA GLY A 33 -8.13 4.98 -29.07
C GLY A 33 -9.27 5.12 -28.07
N SER A 34 -10.47 5.35 -28.58
CA SER A 34 -11.71 5.29 -27.80
C SER A 34 -12.08 3.83 -27.63
N GLU A 35 -11.89 3.30 -26.43
CA GLU A 35 -12.46 2.01 -26.02
C GLU A 35 -13.41 2.28 -24.86
N ARG A 36 -14.68 1.92 -25.03
CA ARG A 36 -15.67 1.83 -23.93
C ARG A 36 -15.28 0.64 -23.05
N GLY A 37 -14.21 0.79 -22.29
CA GLY A 37 -13.80 -0.14 -21.25
C GLY A 37 -14.50 0.24 -19.95
N GLU A 38 -14.88 -0.77 -19.16
CA GLU A 38 -15.22 -0.56 -17.75
C GLU A 38 -14.21 0.42 -17.14
N ASN A 39 -14.71 1.47 -16.49
CA ASN A 39 -13.87 2.52 -15.91
C ASN A 39 -13.13 1.91 -14.71
N ILE A 40 -12.04 1.18 -14.98
CA ILE A 40 -11.20 0.56 -13.97
C ILE A 40 -10.46 1.71 -13.28
N GLN A 41 -11.09 2.24 -12.25
CA GLN A 41 -10.51 3.29 -11.42
C GLN A 41 -9.22 2.75 -10.80
N THR A 42 -8.12 3.46 -11.03
CA THR A 42 -6.82 3.14 -10.44
C THR A 42 -6.74 3.80 -9.07
N ALA A 43 -6.54 3.01 -8.02
CA ALA A 43 -6.41 3.51 -6.66
C ALA A 43 -5.03 4.12 -6.41
N VAL A 44 -3.96 3.47 -6.88
CA VAL A 44 -2.57 3.92 -6.73
C VAL A 44 -1.84 3.79 -8.05
N GLN A 45 -1.18 4.86 -8.49
CA GLN A 45 -0.31 4.84 -9.66
C GLN A 45 1.05 5.46 -9.32
N LEU A 46 2.11 4.68 -9.52
CA LEU A 46 3.50 5.08 -9.34
C LEU A 46 4.19 5.07 -10.70
N GLU A 47 4.87 6.16 -11.03
CA GLU A 47 5.58 6.33 -12.29
C GLU A 47 7.04 6.71 -11.98
N GLY A 48 7.96 5.74 -12.09
CA GLY A 48 9.40 5.97 -11.91
C GLY A 48 9.80 6.45 -10.51
N VAL A 49 9.05 6.05 -9.48
CA VAL A 49 9.22 6.56 -8.12
C VAL A 49 10.56 6.12 -7.54
N SER A 50 11.37 7.11 -7.16
CA SER A 50 12.68 6.89 -6.54
C SER A 50 12.74 7.61 -5.20
N LYS A 51 13.43 6.99 -4.22
CA LYS A 51 13.67 7.60 -2.91
C LYS A 51 15.12 7.42 -2.52
N ARG A 52 15.79 8.54 -2.26
CA ARG A 52 17.18 8.60 -1.81
C ARG A 52 17.26 9.22 -0.41
N PHE A 53 18.11 8.65 0.43
CA PHE A 53 18.52 9.19 1.72
C PHE A 53 20.02 9.45 1.66
N GLY A 54 20.44 10.72 1.57
CA GLY A 54 21.82 11.08 1.28
C GLY A 54 22.29 10.46 -0.05
N TYR A 55 23.24 9.52 0.03
CA TYR A 55 23.76 8.77 -1.13
C TYR A 55 23.10 7.40 -1.34
N PHE A 56 22.31 6.92 -0.38
CA PHE A 56 21.69 5.61 -0.42
C PHE A 56 20.32 5.65 -1.11
N PHE A 57 20.10 4.77 -2.07
CA PHE A 57 18.80 4.60 -2.73
C PHE A 57 17.96 3.54 -2.01
N ALA A 58 16.91 3.97 -1.32
CA ALA A 58 15.92 3.08 -0.74
C ALA A 58 14.92 2.56 -1.77
N LEU A 59 14.63 3.35 -2.82
CA LEU A 59 13.81 2.94 -3.96
C LEU A 59 14.44 3.47 -5.25
N LYS A 60 14.45 2.64 -6.30
CA LYS A 60 15.04 2.94 -7.60
C LYS A 60 13.99 2.76 -8.70
N SER A 61 13.42 3.86 -9.19
CA SER A 61 12.51 3.91 -10.34
C SER A 61 11.38 2.88 -10.32
N VAL A 62 10.65 2.81 -9.20
CA VAL A 62 9.53 1.89 -9.02
C VAL A 62 8.30 2.40 -9.76
N SER A 63 7.75 1.58 -10.65
CA SER A 63 6.45 1.82 -11.29
C SER A 63 5.49 0.71 -10.94
N LEU A 64 4.27 1.08 -10.55
CA LEU A 64 3.23 0.16 -10.08
C LEU A 64 1.87 0.81 -10.34
N SER A 65 0.88 0.02 -10.72
CA SER A 65 -0.51 0.45 -10.77
C SER A 65 -1.35 -0.55 -9.98
N VAL A 66 -2.20 -0.05 -9.09
CA VAL A 66 -3.12 -0.84 -8.26
C VAL A 66 -4.53 -0.35 -8.50
N LYS A 67 -5.42 -1.27 -8.88
CA LYS A 67 -6.83 -0.97 -9.17
C LYS A 67 -7.63 -0.86 -7.88
N VAL A 68 -8.75 -0.14 -7.93
CA VAL A 68 -9.71 -0.14 -6.82
C VAL A 68 -10.22 -1.57 -6.58
N GLY A 69 -10.20 -2.00 -5.31
CA GLY A 69 -10.59 -3.36 -4.91
C GLY A 69 -9.49 -4.42 -5.06
N GLU A 70 -8.31 -4.06 -5.57
CA GLU A 70 -7.19 -4.98 -5.70
C GLU A 70 -6.43 -5.13 -4.37
N PHE A 71 -6.03 -6.36 -4.05
CA PHE A 71 -5.16 -6.66 -2.92
C PHE A 71 -3.74 -6.96 -3.42
N VAL A 72 -2.76 -6.24 -2.88
CA VAL A 72 -1.35 -6.35 -3.31
C VAL A 72 -0.46 -6.62 -2.10
N ALA A 73 0.40 -7.63 -2.23
CA ALA A 73 1.43 -7.95 -1.24
C ALA A 73 2.82 -7.49 -1.74
N LEU A 74 3.52 -6.72 -0.91
CA LEU A 74 4.92 -6.33 -1.16
C LEU A 74 5.86 -7.31 -0.47
N LEU A 75 6.60 -8.10 -1.25
CA LEU A 75 7.52 -9.13 -0.74
C LEU A 75 8.98 -8.76 -1.05
N GLY A 76 9.88 -9.13 -0.14
CA GLY A 76 11.32 -8.92 -0.30
C GLY A 76 12.08 -8.96 1.02
N PRO A 77 13.42 -8.99 1.00
CA PRO A 77 14.24 -9.02 2.20
C PRO A 77 14.12 -7.71 3.03
N ASN A 78 14.61 -7.76 4.27
CA ASN A 78 14.75 -6.55 5.08
C ASN A 78 15.67 -5.54 4.37
N GLY A 79 15.30 -4.26 4.43
CA GLY A 79 16.04 -3.20 3.72
C GLY A 79 15.69 -3.03 2.23
N ALA A 80 14.83 -3.86 1.63
CA ALA A 80 14.42 -3.72 0.22
C ALA A 80 13.57 -2.46 -0.09
N GLY A 81 13.25 -1.64 0.91
CA GLY A 81 12.48 -0.40 0.72
C GLY A 81 10.95 -0.54 0.82
N LYS A 82 10.41 -1.70 1.22
CA LYS A 82 8.96 -1.94 1.36
C LYS A 82 8.25 -0.90 2.22
N THR A 83 8.77 -0.67 3.44
CA THR A 83 8.23 0.32 4.36
C THR A 83 8.34 1.74 3.79
N THR A 84 9.42 2.04 3.05
CA THR A 84 9.60 3.33 2.36
C THR A 84 8.53 3.53 1.29
N LEU A 85 8.24 2.49 0.49
CA LEU A 85 7.20 2.52 -0.54
C LEU A 85 5.82 2.74 0.07
N ILE A 86 5.48 2.00 1.12
CA ILE A 86 4.21 2.15 1.85
C ILE A 86 4.07 3.57 2.41
N LYS A 87 5.12 4.14 3.01
CA LYS A 87 5.10 5.52 3.53
C LYS A 87 4.91 6.57 2.42
N ILE A 88 5.43 6.32 1.23
CA ILE A 88 5.23 7.21 0.07
C ILE A 88 3.78 7.13 -0.43
N ILE A 89 3.23 5.92 -0.59
CA ILE A 89 1.84 5.71 -0.98
C ILE A 89 0.88 6.34 0.05
N ALA A 90 1.18 6.20 1.34
CA ALA A 90 0.43 6.83 2.42
C ALA A 90 0.62 8.36 2.52
N THR A 91 1.35 8.96 1.57
CA THR A 91 1.69 10.40 1.53
C THR A 91 2.46 10.93 2.75
N GLN A 92 2.97 10.05 3.60
CA GLN A 92 3.79 10.40 4.78
C GLN A 92 5.23 10.74 4.42
N MET A 93 5.66 10.38 3.21
CA MET A 93 7.01 10.61 2.73
C MET A 93 6.99 11.06 1.27
N LYS A 94 7.60 12.21 0.98
CA LYS A 94 7.77 12.68 -0.40
C LYS A 94 8.83 11.83 -1.13
N PRO A 95 8.57 11.36 -2.37
CA PRO A 95 9.59 10.74 -3.19
C PRO A 95 10.70 11.74 -3.57
N THR A 96 11.88 11.25 -3.91
CA THR A 96 12.96 12.10 -4.43
C THR A 96 12.77 12.42 -5.91
N ALA A 97 12.20 11.48 -6.68
CA ALA A 97 11.85 11.64 -8.09
C ALA A 97 10.69 10.73 -8.46
N GLY A 98 10.08 10.98 -9.62
CA GLY A 98 8.91 10.25 -10.12
C GLY A 98 7.58 10.85 -9.65
N ASN A 99 6.48 10.29 -10.14
CA ASN A 99 5.13 10.76 -9.84
C ASN A 99 4.32 9.71 -9.08
N VAL A 100 3.46 10.19 -8.19
CA VAL A 100 2.55 9.36 -7.40
C VAL A 100 1.16 9.95 -7.52
N LYS A 101 0.21 9.15 -8.01
CA LYS A 101 -1.21 9.51 -8.06
C LYS A 101 -2.03 8.55 -7.21
N ILE A 102 -3.00 9.10 -6.49
CA ILE A 102 -3.95 8.36 -5.67
C ILE A 102 -5.35 8.73 -6.14
N PHE A 103 -6.17 7.75 -6.52
CA PHE A 103 -7.49 7.96 -7.14
C PHE A 103 -7.48 8.96 -8.31
N GLY A 104 -6.42 8.94 -9.13
CA GLY A 104 -6.23 9.84 -10.26
C GLY A 104 -5.66 11.23 -9.93
N GLU A 105 -5.57 11.60 -8.65
CA GLU A 105 -5.04 12.90 -8.21
C GLU A 105 -3.52 12.84 -7.96
N ASN A 106 -2.77 13.82 -8.47
CA ASN A 106 -1.34 13.93 -8.20
C ASN A 106 -1.07 14.32 -6.74
N THR A 107 -0.23 13.55 -6.07
CA THR A 107 0.22 13.84 -4.70
C THR A 107 1.43 14.79 -4.70
N PHE A 108 1.64 15.51 -3.60
CA PHE A 108 2.81 16.38 -3.35
C PHE A 108 2.98 17.61 -4.27
N GLN A 109 2.03 17.88 -5.17
CA GLN A 109 1.99 19.14 -5.95
C GLN A 109 1.31 20.27 -5.16
N ASN A 110 0.26 19.94 -4.39
CA ASN A 110 -0.47 20.87 -3.55
C ASN A 110 -0.67 20.25 -2.15
N SER A 111 -0.21 20.95 -1.12
CA SER A 111 -0.26 20.48 0.27
C SER A 111 -1.69 20.27 0.77
N SER A 112 -2.64 21.13 0.38
CA SER A 112 -4.05 21.03 0.76
C SER A 112 -4.70 19.80 0.14
N LYS A 113 -4.53 19.59 -1.19
CA LYS A 113 -5.01 18.38 -1.86
C LYS A 113 -4.41 17.11 -1.28
N THR A 114 -3.11 17.14 -0.95
CA THR A 114 -2.45 15.97 -0.33
C THR A 114 -3.04 15.69 1.06
N ALA A 115 -3.45 16.73 1.80
CA ALA A 115 -4.14 16.57 3.09
C ALA A 115 -5.54 15.99 2.95
N GLU A 116 -6.28 16.34 1.89
CA GLU A 116 -7.57 15.74 1.57
C GLU A 116 -7.43 14.26 1.24
N LEU A 117 -6.46 13.89 0.39
CA LEU A 117 -6.18 12.49 0.04
C LEU A 117 -5.83 11.62 1.26
N ARG A 118 -5.18 12.19 2.29
CA ARG A 118 -4.90 11.46 3.53
C ARG A 118 -6.15 11.00 4.27
N ARG A 119 -7.30 11.65 4.06
CA ARG A 119 -8.56 11.22 4.68
C ARG A 119 -9.10 9.92 4.06
N GLU A 120 -8.69 9.62 2.83
CA GLU A 120 -9.09 8.40 2.09
C GLU A 120 -8.09 7.24 2.28
N ILE A 121 -6.98 7.46 2.99
CA ILE A 121 -5.92 6.46 3.17
C ILE A 121 -5.83 6.03 4.64
N GLY A 122 -6.06 4.74 4.89
CA GLY A 122 -5.71 4.11 6.16
C GLY A 122 -4.29 3.54 6.13
N LEU A 123 -3.46 3.88 7.12
CA LEU A 123 -2.17 3.23 7.34
C LEU A 123 -2.12 2.65 8.75
N VAL A 124 -1.89 1.33 8.83
CA VAL A 124 -1.54 0.66 10.08
C VAL A 124 -0.01 0.59 10.15
N ALA A 125 0.55 1.20 11.18
CA ALA A 125 1.99 1.20 11.42
C ALA A 125 2.44 -0.02 12.22
N HIS A 126 3.76 -0.15 12.42
CA HIS A 126 4.32 -1.17 13.31
C HIS A 126 3.87 -0.95 14.77
N GLU A 127 3.93 0.30 15.22
CA GLU A 127 3.38 0.70 16.51
C GLU A 127 1.87 0.90 16.39
N SER A 128 1.12 0.38 17.37
CA SER A 128 -0.34 0.40 17.37
C SER A 128 -0.93 1.79 17.63
N PHE A 129 -0.15 2.70 18.21
CA PHE A 129 -0.56 4.05 18.63
C PHE A 129 -1.77 4.11 19.56
N LEU A 130 -2.20 2.98 20.14
CA LEU A 130 -3.31 2.93 21.09
C LEU A 130 -2.93 3.58 22.42
N TYR A 131 -3.94 4.13 23.10
CA TYR A 131 -3.80 4.63 24.47
C TYR A 131 -4.05 3.48 25.45
N ASP A 132 -3.05 3.18 26.27
CA ASP A 132 -3.09 2.08 27.24
C ASP A 132 -4.08 2.34 28.38
N GLU A 133 -4.34 3.61 28.70
CA GLU A 133 -5.30 4.02 29.73
C GLU A 133 -6.76 3.97 29.26
N LEU A 134 -6.99 3.67 27.98
CA LEU A 134 -8.33 3.62 27.39
C LEU A 134 -8.70 2.17 27.04
N THR A 135 -9.96 1.81 27.27
CA THR A 135 -10.51 0.55 26.76
C THR A 135 -10.47 0.50 25.23
N VAL A 136 -10.61 -0.70 24.66
CA VAL A 136 -10.68 -0.90 23.19
C VAL A 136 -11.79 -0.04 22.57
N ARG A 137 -12.98 -0.01 23.21
CA ARG A 137 -14.12 0.76 22.72
C ARG A 137 -13.83 2.26 22.73
N GLU A 138 -13.15 2.75 23.76
CA GLU A 138 -12.79 4.16 23.88
C GLU A 138 -11.73 4.57 22.86
N ASN A 139 -10.70 3.74 22.64
CA ASN A 139 -9.71 3.95 21.57
C ASN A 139 -10.39 4.04 20.19
N LEU A 140 -11.29 3.10 19.89
CA LEU A 140 -12.03 3.10 18.61
C LEU A 140 -12.92 4.35 18.48
N ALA A 141 -13.63 4.73 19.54
CA ALA A 141 -14.48 5.92 19.55
C ALA A 141 -13.65 7.21 19.39
N PHE A 142 -12.46 7.27 19.99
CA PHE A 142 -11.53 8.38 19.86
C PHE A 142 -11.08 8.56 18.41
N TYR A 143 -10.58 7.49 17.76
CA TYR A 143 -10.15 7.57 16.36
C TYR A 143 -11.31 7.84 15.40
N ALA A 144 -12.49 7.27 15.64
CA ALA A 144 -13.66 7.56 14.84
C ALA A 144 -14.02 9.05 14.85
N LYS A 145 -13.94 9.70 16.01
CA LYS A 145 -14.15 11.16 16.11
C LYS A 145 -13.03 11.94 15.42
N LEU A 146 -11.77 11.56 15.64
CA LEU A 146 -10.61 12.24 15.04
C LEU A 146 -10.66 12.25 13.51
N PHE A 147 -11.02 11.11 12.90
CA PHE A 147 -11.17 10.99 11.46
C PHE A 147 -12.55 11.44 10.94
N SER A 148 -13.38 12.04 11.79
CA SER A 148 -14.73 12.50 11.43
C SER A 148 -15.59 11.40 10.81
N LEU A 149 -15.41 10.15 11.27
CA LEU A 149 -16.20 8.99 10.87
C LEU A 149 -17.55 9.02 11.59
N ASN A 150 -18.36 10.03 11.28
CA ASN A 150 -19.65 10.26 11.92
C ASN A 150 -20.67 9.14 11.66
N LYS A 151 -20.40 8.27 10.68
CA LYS A 151 -21.17 7.05 10.38
C LYS A 151 -20.54 5.75 10.91
N ALA A 152 -19.46 5.81 11.70
CA ALA A 152 -18.81 4.60 12.22
C ALA A 152 -19.80 3.69 12.97
N ARG A 153 -20.79 4.28 13.65
CA ARG A 153 -21.85 3.55 14.36
C ARG A 153 -22.71 2.65 13.46
N GLU A 154 -22.87 2.99 12.17
CA GLU A 154 -23.61 2.15 11.20
C GLU A 154 -22.75 1.01 10.65
N ARG A 155 -21.42 1.19 10.60
CA ARG A 155 -20.49 0.19 10.03
C ARG A 155 -20.11 -0.92 11.01
N PHE A 156 -20.17 -0.66 12.32
CA PHE A 156 -19.99 -1.69 13.34
C PHE A 156 -21.21 -2.63 13.51
N CYS A 157 -22.41 -2.18 13.11
CA CYS A 157 -23.65 -2.94 13.31
C CYS A 157 -24.18 -3.65 12.05
N GLY A 158 -23.55 -3.47 10.89
CA GLY A 158 -24.00 -4.06 9.63
C GLY A 158 -23.35 -5.39 9.31
N GLY A 159 -23.68 -6.47 10.04
CA GLY A 159 -23.49 -7.83 9.49
C GLY A 159 -22.99 -8.94 10.41
N CYS A 160 -22.70 -8.70 11.69
CA CYS A 160 -22.40 -9.80 12.61
C CYS A 160 -23.41 -9.81 13.75
N GLY A 161 -24.22 -10.86 13.80
CA GLY A 161 -25.27 -11.03 14.80
C GLY A 161 -24.76 -10.88 16.24
N SER A 162 -25.52 -10.10 17.00
CA SER A 162 -25.79 -10.14 18.45
C SER A 162 -25.19 -11.27 19.31
N SER A 163 -23.88 -11.50 19.29
CA SER A 163 -23.23 -12.55 20.10
C SER A 163 -21.89 -12.14 20.74
N TRP A 164 -21.51 -10.86 20.71
CA TRP A 164 -20.20 -10.41 21.23
C TRP A 164 -20.27 -9.73 22.60
N GLU A 165 -21.44 -9.64 23.25
CA GLU A 165 -21.60 -8.95 24.54
C GLU A 165 -21.39 -9.83 25.79
N GLU A 166 -21.16 -11.14 25.65
CA GLU A 166 -21.07 -12.07 26.81
C GLU A 166 -19.67 -12.56 27.19
N THR A 167 -18.58 -12.14 26.53
CA THR A 167 -17.24 -12.75 26.77
C THR A 167 -16.18 -11.80 27.33
N LEU A 168 -16.55 -10.62 27.81
CA LEU A 168 -15.58 -9.72 28.47
C LEU A 168 -16.12 -9.18 29.80
N SER A 169 -16.23 -10.09 30.77
CA SER A 169 -16.31 -9.77 32.20
C SER A 169 -15.11 -10.33 32.95
#